data_AF-A0A947A928-F1
#
_entry.id   AF-A0A947A928-F1
#
_cell.length_a   1.000
_cell.length_b   1.000
_cell.length_c   1.000
_cell.angle_alpha   90.00
_cell.angle_beta   90.00
_cell.angle_gamma   90.00
#
_symmetry.space_group_name_H-M   'P 1'
#
loop_
_entity.id
_entity.type
_entity.pdbx_description
1 polymer ?
#
loop_
_entity_poly.entity_id
_entity_poly.type
_entity_poly.pdbx_seq_one_letter_code
_entity_poly.pdbx_strand_id
1 'polypeptide(L)'
;MQKQTKAYIFTLFAVTFWGTAASAFKIALQYVTPHILLFYSVLVSAIALFVILFLQGKMSLLFTIGPRQIGAAALLGLLNPFLYYIVLFKAYSLLPGQIAMSINYGWPLALTVLSVPILKQKLSQAQLIAIIISFIGALVIATKGQFASFGDVSKVGIIL
;
A
#
# COMPACT_ATOMS: atom_id res chain seq x y z
N MET A 1 6.83 -24.37 -19.06
CA MET A 1 5.78 -24.62 -18.04
C MET A 1 6.27 -24.44 -16.59
N GLN A 2 7.50 -24.80 -16.19
CA GLN A 2 7.99 -24.66 -14.80
C GLN A 2 7.98 -23.22 -14.21
N LYS A 3 8.05 -22.16 -15.04
CA LYS A 3 7.98 -20.76 -14.57
C LYS A 3 6.61 -20.39 -14.02
N GLN A 4 5.54 -21.01 -14.53
CA GLN A 4 4.16 -20.72 -14.11
C GLN A 4 3.89 -21.29 -12.71
N THR A 5 4.30 -22.53 -12.42
CA THR A 5 4.14 -23.14 -11.08
C THR A 5 4.88 -22.35 -10.00
N LYS A 6 6.11 -21.90 -10.25
CA LYS A 6 6.84 -21.01 -9.32
C LYS A 6 6.13 -19.67 -9.13
N ALA A 7 5.60 -19.09 -10.21
CA ALA A 7 4.82 -17.85 -10.12
C ALA A 7 3.56 -18.04 -9.26
N TYR A 8 2.82 -19.14 -9.43
CA TYR A 8 1.65 -19.45 -8.59
C TYR A 8 2.01 -19.62 -7.12
N ILE A 9 3.13 -20.29 -6.81
CA ILE A 9 3.60 -20.44 -5.43
C ILE A 9 3.95 -19.09 -4.81
N PHE A 10 4.67 -18.22 -5.54
CA PHE A 10 4.97 -16.88 -5.05
C PHE A 10 3.71 -16.02 -4.87
N THR A 11 2.73 -16.14 -5.78
CA THR A 11 1.44 -15.48 -5.63
C THR A 11 0.71 -15.97 -4.39
N LEU A 12 0.70 -17.28 -4.12
CA LEU A 12 0.06 -17.85 -2.93
C LEU A 12 0.69 -17.28 -1.65
N PHE A 13 2.01 -17.32 -1.54
CA PHE A 13 2.72 -16.71 -0.41
C PHE A 13 2.42 -15.22 -0.27
N ALA A 14 2.45 -14.47 -1.38
CA ALA A 14 2.15 -13.05 -1.38
C ALA A 14 0.72 -12.77 -0.87
N VAL A 15 -0.27 -13.52 -1.34
CA VAL A 15 -1.68 -13.37 -0.90
C VAL A 15 -1.84 -13.74 0.57
N THR A 16 -1.21 -14.83 1.04
CA THR A 16 -1.26 -15.23 2.45
C THR A 16 -0.60 -14.20 3.36
N PHE A 17 0.59 -13.71 3.02
CA PHE A 17 1.26 -12.67 3.80
C PHE A 17 0.48 -11.36 3.78
N TRP A 18 -0.08 -10.97 2.64
CA TRP A 18 -0.85 -9.73 2.54
C TRP A 18 -2.18 -9.80 3.31
N GLY A 19 -2.89 -10.93 3.24
CA GLY A 19 -4.14 -11.15 3.98
C GLY A 19 -3.94 -11.18 5.50
N THR A 20 -2.80 -11.70 5.97
CA THR A 20 -2.46 -11.74 7.41
C THR A 20 -1.84 -10.44 7.92
N ALA A 21 -1.21 -9.65 7.05
CA ALA A 21 -0.55 -8.39 7.42
C ALA A 21 -1.50 -7.40 8.10
N ALA A 22 -2.74 -7.26 7.60
CA ALA A 22 -3.73 -6.38 8.20
C ALA A 22 -4.08 -6.76 9.65
N SER A 23 -4.25 -8.07 9.90
CA SER A 23 -4.50 -8.60 11.24
C SER A 23 -3.28 -8.42 12.16
N ALA A 24 -2.09 -8.71 11.65
CA ALA A 24 -0.84 -8.54 12.40
C ALA A 24 -0.59 -7.07 12.78
N PHE A 25 -0.79 -6.13 11.85
CA PHE A 25 -0.69 -4.69 12.13
C PHE A 25 -1.72 -4.25 13.16
N LYS A 26 -2.97 -4.70 13.06
CA LYS A 26 -4.02 -4.36 14.04
C LYS A 26 -3.64 -4.81 15.45
N ILE A 27 -3.10 -6.01 15.61
CA ILE A 27 -2.64 -6.53 16.90
C ILE A 27 -1.43 -5.73 17.38
N ALA A 28 -0.43 -5.52 16.53
CA ALA A 28 0.78 -4.79 16.89
C ALA A 28 0.49 -3.35 17.33
N LEU A 29 -0.45 -2.66 16.66
CA LEU A 29 -0.89 -1.32 17.01
C LEU A 29 -1.59 -1.20 18.37
N GLN A 30 -1.96 -2.33 19.01
CA GLN A 30 -2.43 -2.32 20.41
C GLN A 30 -1.29 -2.13 21.40
N TYR A 31 -0.05 -2.46 21.01
CA TYR A 31 1.12 -2.45 21.89
C TYR A 31 2.12 -1.35 21.51
N VAL A 32 2.22 -0.99 20.23
CA VAL A 32 3.17 -0.01 19.73
C VAL A 32 2.51 1.09 18.93
N THR A 33 3.10 2.29 18.97
CA THR A 33 2.62 3.39 18.13
C THR A 33 2.94 3.11 16.65
N PRO A 34 2.16 3.67 15.73
CA PRO A 34 2.33 3.42 14.31
C PRO A 34 3.73 3.71 13.74
N HIS A 35 4.38 4.77 14.23
CA HIS A 35 5.72 5.16 13.81
C HIS A 35 6.79 4.14 14.23
N ILE A 36 6.65 3.58 15.43
CA ILE A 36 7.55 2.55 15.97
C ILE A 36 7.35 1.25 15.19
N LEU A 37 6.10 0.87 14.92
CA LEU A 37 5.79 -0.31 14.11
C LEU A 37 6.41 -0.19 12.71
N LEU A 38 6.29 0.99 12.09
CA LEU A 38 6.86 1.24 10.77
C LEU A 38 8.39 1.16 10.81
N PHE A 39 9.03 1.78 11.80
CA PHE A 39 10.48 1.73 11.98
C PHE A 39 10.99 0.28 12.06
N TYR A 40 10.39 -0.55 12.92
CA TYR A 40 10.77 -1.95 13.03
C TYR A 40 10.49 -2.73 11.74
N SER A 41 9.38 -2.46 11.06
CA SER A 41 9.04 -3.13 9.79
C SER A 41 10.08 -2.82 8.70
N VAL A 42 10.51 -1.56 8.58
CA VAL A 42 11.54 -1.15 7.62
C VAL A 42 12.90 -1.71 8.01
N LEU A 43 13.26 -1.70 9.30
CA LEU A 43 14.51 -2.26 9.80
C LEU A 43 14.62 -3.76 9.51
N VAL A 44 13.57 -4.53 9.83
CA VAL A 44 13.52 -5.98 9.56
C VAL A 44 13.61 -6.24 8.05
N SER A 45 12.90 -5.46 7.23
CA SER A 45 12.97 -5.57 5.76
C SER A 45 14.38 -5.27 5.24
N ALA A 46 15.06 -4.26 5.78
CA ALA A 46 16.43 -3.90 5.40
C ALA A 46 17.41 -5.02 5.77
N ILE A 47 17.31 -5.58 6.97
CA ILE A 47 18.13 -6.71 7.41
C ILE A 47 17.88 -7.94 6.53
N ALA A 48 16.60 -8.27 6.27
CA ALA A 48 16.25 -9.41 5.42
C ALA A 48 16.81 -9.27 4.00
N LEU A 49 16.64 -8.11 3.37
CA LEU A 49 17.21 -7.83 2.05
C LEU A 49 18.74 -7.84 2.06
N PHE A 50 19.36 -7.34 3.12
CA PHE A 50 20.82 -7.39 3.28
C PHE A 50 21.33 -8.82 3.39
N VAL A 51 20.67 -9.67 4.17
CA VAL A 51 21.00 -11.12 4.27
C VAL A 51 20.81 -11.81 2.92
N ILE A 52 19.73 -11.51 2.19
CA ILE A 52 19.53 -12.06 0.84
C ILE A 52 20.65 -11.63 -0.10
N LEU A 53 21.05 -10.35 -0.06
CA LEU A 53 22.14 -9.83 -0.88
C LEU A 53 23.47 -10.51 -0.54
N PHE A 54 23.70 -10.80 0.75
CA PHE A 54 24.88 -11.47 1.27
C PHE A 54 24.95 -12.89 0.74
N LEU A 55 23.87 -13.65 0.89
CA LEU A 55 23.76 -15.04 0.43
C LEU A 55 23.86 -15.15 -1.11
N GLN A 56 23.44 -14.12 -1.85
CA GLN A 56 23.61 -14.06 -3.31
C GLN A 56 25.01 -13.66 -3.76
N GLY A 57 25.92 -13.26 -2.85
CA GLY A 57 27.26 -12.77 -3.18
C GLY A 57 27.26 -11.43 -3.94
N LYS A 58 26.14 -10.69 -3.94
CA LYS A 58 25.94 -9.46 -4.72
C LYS A 58 26.26 -8.20 -3.94
N MET A 59 27.04 -8.30 -2.87
CA MET A 59 27.46 -7.17 -2.04
C MET A 59 28.23 -6.10 -2.84
N SER A 60 28.97 -6.51 -3.87
CA SER A 60 29.70 -5.61 -4.76
C SER A 60 28.79 -4.61 -5.49
N LEU A 61 27.51 -4.94 -5.72
CA LEU A 61 26.57 -4.01 -6.34
C LEU A 61 26.31 -2.78 -5.47
N LEU A 62 26.39 -2.87 -4.14
CA LEU A 62 26.19 -1.71 -3.26
C LEU A 62 27.21 -0.60 -3.53
N PHE A 63 28.44 -0.97 -3.88
CA PHE A 63 29.52 -0.03 -4.20
C PHE A 63 29.39 0.58 -5.61
N THR A 64 28.53 0.01 -6.46
CA THR A 64 28.24 0.56 -7.79
C THR A 64 27.10 1.58 -7.80
N ILE A 65 26.41 1.75 -6.67
CA ILE A 65 25.27 2.68 -6.56
C ILE A 65 25.81 4.11 -6.48
N GLY A 66 25.47 4.91 -7.49
CA GLY A 66 25.83 6.33 -7.53
C GLY A 66 25.00 7.18 -6.55
N PRO A 67 25.50 8.37 -6.17
CA PRO A 67 24.83 9.25 -5.21
C PRO A 67 23.43 9.69 -5.67
N ARG A 68 23.21 9.79 -6.99
CA ARG A 68 21.90 10.09 -7.57
C ARG A 68 20.88 8.97 -7.35
N GLN A 69 21.32 7.72 -7.37
CA GLN A 69 20.47 6.55 -7.13
C GLN A 69 20.15 6.41 -5.64
N ILE A 70 21.12 6.72 -4.77
CA ILE A 70 20.90 6.82 -3.32
C ILE A 70 19.88 7.91 -3.01
N GLY A 71 20.01 9.10 -3.61
CA GLY A 71 19.04 10.18 -3.45
C GLY A 71 17.64 9.81 -3.93
N ALA A 72 17.53 9.11 -5.07
CA ALA A 72 16.25 8.61 -5.56
C ALA A 72 15.65 7.54 -4.61
N ALA A 73 16.46 6.61 -4.10
CA ALA A 73 16.02 5.61 -3.14
C ALA A 73 15.58 6.23 -1.80
N ALA A 74 16.30 7.25 -1.32
CA ALA A 74 15.93 8.01 -0.13
C ALA A 74 14.62 8.78 -0.32
N LEU A 75 14.44 9.41 -1.49
CA LEU A 75 13.18 10.08 -1.84
C LEU A 75 12.02 9.09 -1.92
N LEU A 76 12.23 7.93 -2.53
CA LEU A 76 11.21 6.87 -2.58
C LEU A 76 10.85 6.38 -1.18
N GLY A 77 11.84 6.10 -0.32
CA GLY A 77 11.60 5.70 1.08
C GLY A 77 10.92 6.78 1.92
N LEU A 78 11.21 8.06 1.65
CA LEU A 78 10.55 9.20 2.27
C LEU A 78 9.08 9.30 1.84
N LEU A 79 8.79 9.15 0.55
CA LEU A 79 7.41 9.19 0.03
C LEU A 79 6.61 7.96 0.49
N ASN A 80 7.20 6.78 0.38
CA ASN A 80 6.63 5.51 0.81
C ASN A 80 7.74 4.58 1.34
N PRO A 81 7.76 4.23 2.63
CA PRO A 81 6.59 4.26 3.52
C PRO A 81 6.43 5.51 4.38
N PHE A 82 7.44 6.36 4.58
CA PHE A 82 7.39 7.34 5.68
C PHE A 82 6.22 8.32 5.60
N LEU A 83 6.11 9.11 4.51
CA LEU A 83 5.06 10.12 4.35
C LEU A 83 3.68 9.48 4.19
N TYR A 84 3.59 8.43 3.36
CA TYR A 84 2.35 7.68 3.15
C TYR A 84 1.78 7.14 4.46
N TYR A 85 2.59 6.49 5.30
CA TYR A 85 2.09 5.94 6.56
C TYR A 85 1.78 7.03 7.59
N ILE A 86 2.50 8.15 7.62
CA ILE A 86 2.12 9.29 8.49
C ILE A 86 0.73 9.81 8.14
N VAL A 87 0.46 10.03 6.84
CA VAL A 87 -0.86 10.47 6.37
C VAL A 87 -1.91 9.41 6.68
N LEU A 88 -1.61 8.13 6.39
CA LEU A 88 -2.51 7.01 6.65
C LEU A 88 -2.86 6.91 8.14
N PHE A 89 -1.88 7.02 9.04
CA PHE A 89 -2.12 6.95 10.48
C PHE A 89 -2.85 8.18 11.02
N LYS A 90 -2.58 9.37 10.47
CA LYS A 90 -3.38 10.56 10.75
C LYS A 90 -4.84 10.34 10.34
N ALA A 91 -5.08 9.85 9.13
CA ALA A 91 -6.41 9.52 8.64
C ALA A 91 -7.10 8.44 9.49
N TYR A 92 -6.36 7.39 9.88
CA TYR A 92 -6.87 6.30 10.73
C TYR A 92 -7.24 6.77 12.14
N SER A 93 -6.56 7.80 12.67
CA SER A 93 -6.91 8.41 13.96
C SER A 93 -8.17 9.29 13.90
N LEU A 94 -8.52 9.79 12.70
CA LEU A 94 -9.66 10.70 12.47
C LEU A 94 -10.90 9.98 11.93
N LEU A 95 -10.73 8.80 11.34
CA LEU A 95 -11.79 8.03 10.70
C LEU A 95 -11.99 6.68 11.42
N PRO A 96 -13.23 6.18 11.54
CA PRO A 96 -13.49 4.80 11.91
C PRO A 96 -12.66 3.85 11.03
N GLY A 97 -11.92 2.90 11.63
CA GLY A 97 -10.96 2.04 10.90
C GLY A 97 -11.54 1.28 9.70
N GLN A 98 -12.86 1.07 9.65
CA GLN A 98 -13.55 0.51 8.49
C GLN A 98 -13.63 1.46 7.28
N ILE A 99 -13.85 2.77 7.50
CA ILE A 99 -13.85 3.76 6.41
C ILE A 99 -12.44 3.88 5.83
N ALA A 100 -11.44 3.89 6.72
CA ALA A 100 -10.05 4.03 6.33
C ALA A 100 -9.53 2.81 5.55
N MET A 101 -9.98 1.60 5.87
CA MET A 101 -9.73 0.41 5.04
C MET A 101 -10.39 0.52 3.67
N SER A 102 -11.66 0.93 3.58
CA SER A 102 -12.36 1.08 2.30
C SER A 102 -11.69 2.09 1.37
N ILE A 103 -11.22 3.22 1.90
CA ILE A 103 -10.42 4.20 1.15
C ILE A 103 -9.09 3.58 0.69
N ASN A 104 -8.43 2.83 1.57
CA ASN A 104 -7.17 2.17 1.23
C ASN A 104 -7.34 1.18 0.05
N TYR A 105 -8.41 0.38 0.03
CA TYR A 105 -8.72 -0.52 -1.09
C TYR A 105 -9.09 0.21 -2.40
N GLY A 106 -9.27 1.53 -2.37
CA GLY A 106 -9.40 2.38 -3.56
C GLY A 106 -8.08 2.60 -4.33
N TRP A 107 -6.92 2.22 -3.75
CA TRP A 107 -5.61 2.41 -4.39
C TRP A 107 -5.47 1.80 -5.81
N PRO A 108 -6.03 0.62 -6.16
CA PRO A 108 -5.92 0.08 -7.51
C PRO A 108 -6.71 0.93 -8.52
N LEU A 109 -7.80 1.54 -8.05
CA LEU A 109 -8.63 2.43 -8.84
C LEU A 109 -7.89 3.75 -9.11
N ALA A 110 -7.28 4.32 -8.07
CA ALA A 110 -6.40 5.49 -8.21
C ALA A 110 -5.23 5.21 -9.17
N LEU A 111 -4.59 4.05 -9.08
CA LEU A 111 -3.53 3.66 -10.04
C LEU A 111 -4.05 3.48 -11.46
N THR A 112 -5.25 2.93 -11.64
CA THR A 112 -5.84 2.77 -12.97
C THR A 112 -6.18 4.12 -13.59
N VAL A 113 -6.65 5.09 -12.79
CA VAL A 113 -6.89 6.46 -13.25
C VAL A 113 -5.58 7.18 -13.56
N LEU A 114 -4.56 7.04 -12.70
CA LEU A 114 -3.23 7.66 -12.89
C LEU A 114 -2.40 7.01 -14.00
N SER A 115 -2.63 5.75 -14.34
CA SER A 115 -1.95 5.08 -15.46
C SER A 115 -2.34 5.67 -16.82
N VAL A 116 -3.49 6.32 -16.93
CA VAL A 116 -3.93 7.01 -18.15
C VAL A 116 -3.05 8.22 -18.47
N PRO A 117 -2.88 9.22 -17.58
CA PRO A 117 -2.02 10.36 -17.86
C PRO A 117 -0.52 10.00 -17.79
N ILE A 118 -0.10 9.14 -16.86
CA ILE A 118 1.33 8.86 -16.61
C ILE A 118 1.88 7.84 -17.62
N LEU A 119 1.15 6.75 -17.87
CA LEU A 119 1.59 5.65 -18.74
C LEU A 119 1.04 5.75 -20.17
N LYS A 120 0.16 6.74 -20.46
CA LYS A 120 -0.53 6.93 -21.75
C LYS A 120 -1.26 5.66 -22.25
N GLN A 121 -1.68 4.78 -21.34
CA GLN A 121 -2.45 3.59 -21.72
C GLN A 121 -3.86 3.98 -22.15
N LYS A 122 -4.29 3.49 -23.31
CA LYS A 122 -5.67 3.64 -23.78
C LYS A 122 -6.56 2.69 -22.99
N LEU A 123 -7.38 3.23 -22.09
CA LEU A 123 -8.39 2.42 -21.41
C LEU A 123 -9.45 1.95 -22.41
N SER A 124 -9.71 0.65 -22.41
CA SER A 124 -10.87 0.06 -23.08
C SER A 124 -12.16 0.54 -22.41
N GLN A 125 -13.27 0.66 -23.17
CA GLN A 125 -14.59 0.97 -22.60
C GLN A 125 -15.00 -0.03 -21.49
N ALA A 126 -14.57 -1.29 -21.60
CA ALA A 126 -14.79 -2.30 -20.56
C ALA A 126 -14.02 -1.98 -19.26
N GLN A 127 -12.79 -1.44 -19.37
CA GLN A 127 -12.02 -1.00 -18.20
C GLN A 127 -12.64 0.24 -17.56
N LEU A 128 -13.18 1.17 -18.35
CA LEU A 128 -13.89 2.33 -17.82
C LEU A 128 -15.13 1.92 -17.02
N ILE A 129 -15.93 1.00 -17.55
CA ILE A 129 -17.11 0.45 -16.86
C ILE A 129 -16.67 -0.29 -15.58
N ALA A 130 -15.59 -1.09 -15.64
CA ALA A 130 -15.07 -1.79 -14.47
C ALA A 130 -14.59 -0.83 -13.36
N ILE A 131 -13.98 0.30 -13.71
CA ILE A 131 -13.60 1.37 -12.77
C ILE A 131 -14.85 1.95 -12.11
N ILE A 132 -15.88 2.30 -12.88
CA ILE A 132 -17.12 2.87 -12.35
C ILE A 132 -17.80 1.89 -11.40
N ILE A 133 -17.94 0.62 -11.78
CA ILE A 133 -18.53 -0.43 -10.94
C ILE A 133 -17.71 -0.62 -9.66
N SER A 134 -16.37 -0.66 -9.76
CA SER A 134 -15.48 -0.80 -8.61
C SER A 134 -15.57 0.40 -7.66
N PHE A 135 -15.72 1.62 -8.20
CA PHE A 135 -15.89 2.83 -7.41
C PHE A 135 -17.22 2.82 -6.65
N ILE A 136 -18.31 2.45 -7.32
CA ILE A 136 -19.63 2.32 -6.70
C ILE A 136 -19.59 1.24 -5.60
N GLY A 137 -18.98 0.10 -5.86
CA GLY A 137 -18.80 -0.97 -4.87
C GLY A 137 -18.01 -0.49 -3.64
N ALA A 138 -16.89 0.20 -3.85
CA ALA A 138 -16.10 0.79 -2.77
C ALA A 138 -16.91 1.82 -1.97
N LEU A 139 -17.73 2.64 -2.64
CA LEU A 139 -18.57 3.66 -2.02
C LEU A 139 -19.68 3.05 -1.17
N VAL A 140 -20.32 1.98 -1.65
CA VAL A 140 -21.32 1.20 -0.89
C VAL A 140 -20.71 0.55 0.36
N ILE A 141 -19.49 0.00 0.24
CA ILE A 141 -18.75 -0.57 1.38
C ILE A 141 -18.37 0.54 2.38
N ALA A 142 -17.90 1.69 1.90
CA ALA A 142 -17.52 2.83 2.73
C ALA A 142 -18.72 3.43 3.47
N THR A 143 -19.89 3.51 2.84
CA THR A 143 -21.13 4.01 3.47
C THR A 143 -21.85 2.97 4.33
N LYS A 144 -21.40 1.69 4.33
CA LYS A 144 -22.08 0.56 4.98
C LYS A 144 -23.58 0.45 4.63
N GLY A 145 -24.01 1.00 3.50
CA GLY A 145 -25.43 1.11 3.14
C GLY A 145 -26.24 2.17 3.89
N GLN A 146 -25.61 3.02 4.71
CA GLN A 146 -26.27 4.17 5.36
C GLN A 146 -26.00 5.47 4.58
N PHE A 147 -26.83 5.73 3.57
CA PHE A 147 -26.76 6.94 2.74
C PHE A 147 -27.33 8.21 3.42
N ALA A 148 -27.86 8.10 4.65
CA ALA A 148 -28.68 9.14 5.29
C ALA A 148 -28.14 9.70 6.62
N SER A 149 -26.94 9.30 7.05
CA SER A 149 -26.35 9.77 8.31
C SER A 149 -24.91 10.23 8.08
N PHE A 150 -24.75 11.39 7.45
CA PHE A 150 -23.54 12.21 7.61
C PHE A 150 -23.53 12.80 9.04
N GLY A 151 -23.39 11.93 10.04
CA GLY A 151 -23.13 12.33 11.43
C GLY A 151 -21.64 12.60 11.58
N ASP A 152 -21.26 13.87 11.64
CA ASP A 152 -19.96 14.42 12.06
C ASP A 152 -18.69 13.68 11.56
N VAL A 153 -18.64 13.36 10.26
CA VAL A 153 -17.39 12.89 9.64
C VAL A 153 -16.61 14.12 9.16
N SER A 154 -15.45 14.37 9.81
CA SER A 154 -14.54 15.45 9.45
C SER A 154 -14.13 15.38 7.98
N LYS A 155 -14.56 16.36 7.18
CA LYS A 155 -14.28 16.51 5.74
C LYS A 155 -12.79 16.52 5.43
N VAL A 156 -11.95 16.89 6.40
CA VAL A 156 -10.50 16.96 6.27
C VAL A 156 -9.87 15.57 6.18
N GLY A 157 -10.45 14.55 6.82
CA GLY A 157 -9.94 13.17 6.75
C GLY A 157 -10.26 12.45 5.43
N ILE A 158 -11.24 12.94 4.66
CA ILE A 158 -11.63 12.36 3.37
C ILE A 158 -10.73 12.87 2.23
N ILE A 159 -10.15 14.07 2.39
CA ILE A 159 -9.34 14.74 1.37
C ILE A 159 -7.84 14.39 1.51
N LEU A 160 -7.38 14.01 2.72
CA LEU A 160 -6.00 13.58 3.02
C LEU A 160 -5.78 12.11 2.62
#